data_AF-A0A5N7ML62-F1
#
_entry.id   AF-A0A5N7ML62-F1
#
_cell.length_a   1.000
_cell.length_b   1.000
_cell.length_c   1.000
_cell.angle_alpha   90.00
_cell.angle_beta   90.00
_cell.angle_gamma   90.00
#
_symmetry.space_group_name_H-M   'P 1'
#
loop_
_entity.id
_entity.type
_entity.pdbx_description
1 polymer ?
#
loop_
_entity_poly.entity_id
_entity_poly.type
_entity_poly.pdbx_seq_one_letter_code
_entity_poly.pdbx_strand_id
1 'polypeptide(L)'
;MDLWQLITNDHANIADLCGEIPRTFPGGGVRSRERLFSELDAELRRHLKAEEESLYDSLEDHDRAEHLVAELEHEHEEIERQLGELARVRDKGSLDWTQSFRDLAALIEGHFHREEHELLPLAREILDEEQVRELRHEYVEENTEALRARHSGWDVTSSGLVLGALVGAAVGALAFAAWRSGALRDLTARSPTQLLLSRAPVLDRISRRFGRGQTTTSQYRAEVLRDIAQRTRTSAQDISSRLRLPIGTTYAVVADLERQGLVRSTRQQGPVRERIVAITPRGRQEALH
;
A
#
# COMPACT_ATOMS: atom_id res chain seq x y z
N MET A 1 15.88 3.29 1.24
CA MET A 1 15.57 1.97 1.82
C MET A 1 15.64 0.95 0.71
N ASP A 2 16.21 -0.22 0.98
CA ASP A 2 16.17 -1.36 0.06
C ASP A 2 14.78 -2.05 0.10
N LEU A 3 14.54 -3.03 -0.80
CA LEU A 3 13.26 -3.75 -0.89
C LEU A 3 12.92 -4.44 0.43
N TRP A 4 13.89 -5.14 1.00
CA TRP A 4 13.70 -5.93 2.21
C TRP A 4 13.29 -5.06 3.39
N GLN A 5 13.95 -3.91 3.54
CA GLN A 5 13.61 -2.91 4.56
C GLN A 5 12.21 -2.34 4.37
N LEU A 6 11.70 -2.23 3.14
CA LEU A 6 10.33 -1.77 2.90
C LEU A 6 9.33 -2.81 3.40
N ILE A 7 9.51 -4.07 3.02
CA ILE A 7 8.66 -5.20 3.45
C ILE A 7 8.66 -5.32 4.99
N THR A 8 9.84 -5.44 5.62
CA THR A 8 9.93 -5.60 7.07
C THR A 8 9.43 -4.37 7.84
N ASN A 9 9.45 -3.18 7.23
CA ASN A 9 8.85 -2.00 7.84
C ASN A 9 7.32 -2.02 7.76
N ASP A 10 6.75 -2.53 6.67
CA ASP A 10 5.31 -2.78 6.59
C ASP A 10 4.89 -3.80 7.67
N HIS A 11 5.65 -4.90 7.85
CA HIS A 11 5.41 -5.88 8.91
C HIS A 11 5.38 -5.23 10.29
N ALA A 12 6.38 -4.42 10.62
CA ALA A 12 6.47 -3.75 11.91
C ALA A 12 5.26 -2.82 12.16
N ASN A 13 4.85 -2.04 11.15
CA ASN A 13 3.69 -1.16 11.26
C ASN A 13 2.39 -1.94 11.47
N ILE A 14 2.21 -3.05 10.73
CA ILE A 14 1.03 -3.91 10.84
C ILE A 14 0.99 -4.62 12.20
N ALA A 15 2.13 -5.15 12.67
CA ALA A 15 2.25 -5.78 13.97
C ALA A 15 1.94 -4.81 15.12
N ASP A 16 2.35 -3.55 15.01
CA ASP A 16 2.00 -2.50 15.97
C ASP A 16 0.49 -2.28 16.02
N LEU A 17 -0.19 -2.19 14.87
CA LEU A 17 -1.66 -2.09 14.79
C LEU A 17 -2.34 -3.32 15.43
N CYS A 18 -1.86 -4.53 15.13
CA CYS A 18 -2.33 -5.77 15.73
C CYS A 18 -2.20 -5.76 17.26
N GLY A 19 -1.11 -5.20 17.79
CA GLY A 19 -0.92 -5.04 19.23
C GLY A 19 -1.82 -3.97 19.85
N GLU A 20 -2.04 -2.83 19.17
CA GLU A 20 -2.84 -1.71 19.70
C GLU A 20 -4.34 -2.01 19.78
N ILE A 21 -4.91 -2.63 18.75
CA ILE A 21 -6.36 -2.89 18.63
C ILE A 21 -6.99 -3.53 19.88
N PRO A 22 -6.47 -4.65 20.44
CA PRO A 22 -7.08 -5.30 21.60
C PRO A 22 -6.91 -4.50 22.90
N ARG A 23 -5.94 -3.56 22.93
CA ARG A 23 -5.69 -2.67 24.08
C ARG A 23 -6.60 -1.44 24.10
N THR A 24 -7.33 -1.17 23.02
CA THR A 24 -8.32 -0.09 22.98
C THR A 24 -9.61 -0.48 23.70
N PHE A 25 -10.17 0.47 24.46
CA PHE A 25 -11.46 0.30 25.12
C PHE A 25 -12.62 0.57 24.15
N PRO A 26 -13.72 -0.22 24.22
CA PRO A 26 -14.94 0.09 23.50
C PRO A 26 -15.54 1.42 24.00
N GLY A 27 -15.65 2.42 23.14
CA GLY A 27 -16.32 3.69 23.44
C GLY A 27 -15.41 4.92 23.50
N GLY A 28 -15.22 5.56 22.35
CA GLY A 28 -15.08 7.03 22.26
C GLY A 28 -13.71 7.62 22.54
N GLY A 29 -12.83 7.60 21.55
CA GLY A 29 -11.61 8.42 21.52
C GLY A 29 -11.13 8.63 20.09
N VAL A 30 -10.11 9.47 19.89
CA VAL A 30 -9.50 9.76 18.57
C VAL A 30 -8.93 8.49 17.90
N ARG A 31 -8.68 7.42 18.67
CA ARG A 31 -8.29 6.07 18.23
C ARG A 31 -9.31 5.03 18.69
N SER A 32 -10.51 5.01 18.08
CA SER A 32 -11.47 3.94 18.32
C SER A 32 -10.96 2.62 17.73
N ARG A 33 -11.44 1.50 18.27
CA ARG A 33 -11.13 0.16 17.77
C ARG A 33 -11.51 0.01 16.29
N GLU A 34 -12.66 0.55 15.89
CA GLU A 34 -13.10 0.63 14.49
C GLU A 34 -12.09 1.34 13.60
N ARG A 35 -11.52 2.47 14.06
CA ARG A 35 -10.57 3.24 13.28
C ARG A 35 -9.25 2.48 13.10
N LEU A 36 -8.71 1.92 14.19
CA LEU A 36 -7.47 1.13 14.12
C LEU A 36 -7.65 -0.13 13.27
N PHE A 37 -8.79 -0.81 13.39
CA PHE A 37 -9.09 -1.96 12.54
C PHE A 37 -9.21 -1.58 11.07
N SER A 38 -9.84 -0.44 10.76
CA SER A 38 -9.90 0.07 9.38
C SER A 38 -8.53 0.49 8.84
N GLU A 39 -7.62 0.95 9.71
CA GLU A 39 -6.24 1.24 9.35
C GLU A 39 -5.47 -0.05 9.07
N LEU A 40 -5.57 -1.05 9.95
CA LEU A 40 -5.01 -2.38 9.75
C LEU A 40 -5.49 -3.02 8.46
N ASP A 41 -6.81 -3.05 8.21
CA ASP A 41 -7.38 -3.67 7.01
C ASP A 41 -6.79 -3.07 5.73
N ALA A 42 -6.62 -1.75 5.70
CA ALA A 42 -6.09 -1.07 4.53
C ALA A 42 -4.56 -1.22 4.38
N GLU A 43 -3.80 -1.18 5.46
CA GLU A 43 -2.34 -1.40 5.41
C GLU A 43 -2.00 -2.84 5.05
N LEU A 44 -2.69 -3.82 5.64
CA LEU A 44 -2.48 -5.23 5.39
C LEU A 44 -2.79 -5.58 3.93
N ARG A 45 -3.98 -5.25 3.43
CA ARG A 45 -4.34 -5.54 2.02
C ARG A 45 -3.37 -4.90 1.01
N ARG A 46 -2.91 -3.69 1.29
CA ARG A 46 -1.92 -3.01 0.46
C ARG A 46 -0.60 -3.77 0.43
N HIS A 47 -0.15 -4.23 1.58
CA HIS A 47 1.09 -4.97 1.75
C HIS A 47 1.03 -6.32 1.04
N LEU A 48 0.02 -7.16 1.34
CA LEU A 48 -0.18 -8.46 0.68
C LEU A 48 -0.23 -8.32 -0.85
N LYS A 49 -0.96 -7.29 -1.33
CA LYS A 49 -1.08 -7.02 -2.77
C LYS A 49 0.25 -6.65 -3.41
N ALA A 50 1.04 -5.81 -2.74
CA ALA A 50 2.36 -5.42 -3.24
C ALA A 50 3.33 -6.61 -3.27
N GLU A 51 3.22 -7.55 -2.34
CA GLU A 51 4.04 -8.77 -2.32
C GLU A 51 3.65 -9.72 -3.45
N GLU A 52 2.35 -9.98 -3.61
CA GLU A 52 1.83 -10.82 -4.70
C GLU A 52 2.24 -10.29 -6.07
N GLU A 53 2.02 -9.00 -6.33
CA GLU A 53 2.24 -8.40 -7.65
C GLU A 53 3.71 -8.08 -7.98
N SER A 54 4.61 -8.24 -7.01
CA SER A 54 6.05 -8.05 -7.24
C SER A 54 6.86 -9.27 -6.85
N LEU A 55 7.02 -9.51 -5.55
CA LEU A 55 7.92 -10.53 -5.02
C LEU A 55 7.47 -11.94 -5.40
N TYR A 56 6.18 -12.26 -5.26
CA TYR A 56 5.69 -13.62 -5.51
C TYR A 56 5.64 -13.92 -7.02
N ASP A 57 5.14 -12.99 -7.86
CA ASP A 57 5.18 -13.08 -9.34
C ASP A 57 6.60 -13.37 -9.87
N SER A 58 7.63 -12.90 -9.17
CA SER A 58 9.03 -13.12 -9.57
C SER A 58 9.66 -14.41 -9.02
N LEU A 59 9.00 -15.10 -8.10
CA LEU A 59 9.50 -16.30 -7.45
C LEU A 59 8.66 -17.55 -7.74
N GLU A 60 7.40 -17.40 -8.16
CA GLU A 60 6.44 -18.51 -8.36
C GLU A 60 6.94 -19.58 -9.34
N ASP A 61 7.63 -19.18 -10.41
CA ASP A 61 8.16 -20.09 -11.44
C ASP A 61 9.51 -20.74 -11.07
N HIS A 62 10.07 -20.42 -9.90
CA HIS A 62 11.38 -20.93 -9.50
C HIS A 62 11.25 -22.19 -8.64
N ASP A 63 11.80 -23.33 -9.08
CA ASP A 63 11.69 -24.66 -8.43
C ASP A 63 11.92 -24.67 -6.91
N ARG A 64 12.85 -23.83 -6.42
CA ARG A 64 13.17 -23.74 -4.98
C ARG A 64 12.13 -22.96 -4.16
N ALA A 65 11.32 -22.12 -4.79
CA ALA A 65 10.43 -21.17 -4.15
C ALA A 65 8.94 -21.46 -4.40
N GLU A 66 8.58 -22.11 -5.51
CA GLU A 66 7.19 -22.40 -5.92
C GLU A 66 6.31 -22.90 -4.75
N HIS A 67 6.77 -23.92 -4.01
CA HIS A 67 5.98 -24.48 -2.91
C HIS A 67 5.78 -23.51 -1.74
N LEU A 68 6.83 -22.74 -1.40
CA LEU A 68 6.77 -21.77 -0.31
C LEU A 68 5.89 -20.57 -0.69
N VAL A 69 5.97 -20.10 -1.95
CA VAL A 69 5.11 -19.04 -2.47
C VAL A 69 3.65 -19.49 -2.42
N ALA A 70 3.32 -20.69 -2.90
CA ALA A 70 1.96 -21.21 -2.86
C ALA A 70 1.41 -21.37 -1.43
N GLU A 71 2.25 -21.73 -0.46
CA GLU A 71 1.86 -21.77 0.96
C GLU A 71 1.52 -20.36 1.50
N LEU A 72 2.35 -19.37 1.17
CA LEU A 72 2.17 -17.99 1.60
C LEU A 72 0.96 -17.31 0.93
N GLU A 73 0.70 -17.59 -0.35
CA GLU A 73 -0.52 -17.16 -1.04
C GLU A 73 -1.78 -17.73 -0.37
N HIS A 74 -1.74 -19.00 0.02
CA HIS A 74 -2.85 -19.60 0.76
C HIS A 74 -3.08 -18.91 2.12
N GLU A 75 -2.01 -18.48 2.79
CA GLU A 75 -2.11 -17.69 4.01
C GLU A 75 -2.69 -16.30 3.75
N HIS A 76 -2.34 -15.64 2.64
CA HIS A 76 -2.98 -14.38 2.23
C HIS A 76 -4.49 -14.56 2.10
N GLU A 77 -4.94 -15.60 1.40
CA GLU A 77 -6.38 -15.89 1.22
C GLU A 77 -7.09 -16.05 2.58
N GLU A 78 -6.47 -16.79 3.51
CA GLU A 78 -7.02 -17.03 4.85
C GLU A 78 -7.03 -15.76 5.71
N ILE A 79 -5.96 -14.96 5.66
CA ILE A 79 -5.86 -13.64 6.31
C ILE A 79 -6.96 -12.72 5.78
N GLU A 80 -7.10 -12.58 4.46
CA GLU A 80 -8.10 -11.73 3.85
C GLU A 80 -9.54 -12.17 4.15
N ARG A 81 -9.78 -13.49 4.23
CA ARG A 81 -11.06 -14.07 4.62
C ARG A 81 -11.42 -13.68 6.05
N GLN A 82 -10.54 -13.93 7.03
CA GLN A 82 -10.77 -13.59 8.43
C GLN A 82 -10.93 -12.08 8.64
N LEU A 83 -10.12 -11.28 7.94
CA LEU A 83 -10.21 -9.82 7.94
C LEU A 83 -11.58 -9.34 7.44
N GLY A 84 -12.09 -9.93 6.35
CA GLY A 84 -13.41 -9.65 5.82
C GLY A 84 -14.55 -10.05 6.76
N GLU A 85 -14.42 -11.17 7.48
CA GLU A 85 -15.39 -11.61 8.50
C GLU A 85 -15.44 -10.64 9.68
N LEU A 86 -14.28 -10.25 10.22
CA LEU A 86 -14.18 -9.28 11.32
C LEU A 86 -14.68 -7.89 10.92
N ALA A 87 -14.49 -7.47 9.67
CA ALA A 87 -14.97 -6.20 9.15
C ALA A 87 -16.50 -6.09 9.21
N ARG A 88 -17.21 -7.19 8.91
CA ARG A 88 -18.68 -7.28 8.88
C ARG A 88 -19.33 -7.24 10.27
N VAL A 89 -18.58 -7.54 11.32
CA VAL A 89 -19.10 -7.50 12.70
C VAL A 89 -19.31 -6.05 13.14
N ARG A 90 -20.54 -5.71 13.54
CA ARG A 90 -20.91 -4.37 13.98
C ARG A 90 -20.35 -4.01 15.35
N ASP A 91 -20.37 -4.96 16.29
CA ASP A 91 -19.86 -4.77 17.65
C ASP A 91 -18.44 -5.32 17.78
N LYS A 92 -17.44 -4.48 17.45
CA LYS A 92 -16.03 -4.82 17.59
C LYS A 92 -15.56 -4.76 19.05
N GLY A 93 -16.42 -4.32 19.98
CA GLY A 93 -16.15 -4.32 21.41
C GLY A 93 -16.40 -5.68 22.08
N SER A 94 -17.11 -6.58 21.40
CA SER A 94 -17.48 -7.89 21.94
C SER A 94 -16.26 -8.79 22.23
N LEU A 95 -16.43 -9.71 23.18
CA LEU A 95 -15.42 -10.72 23.52
C LEU A 95 -15.15 -11.65 22.33
N ASP A 96 -16.20 -12.09 21.63
CA ASP A 96 -16.10 -12.97 20.47
C ASP A 96 -15.28 -12.31 19.35
N TRP A 97 -15.58 -11.05 19.02
CA TRP A 97 -14.78 -10.30 18.05
C TRP A 97 -13.33 -10.16 18.49
N THR A 98 -13.09 -9.88 19.78
CA THR A 98 -11.74 -9.74 20.32
C THR A 98 -10.95 -11.05 20.24
N GLN A 99 -11.60 -12.20 20.42
CA GLN A 99 -10.96 -13.51 20.29
C GLN A 99 -10.62 -13.79 18.82
N SER A 100 -11.59 -13.65 17.91
CA SER A 100 -11.34 -13.82 16.47
C SER A 100 -10.27 -12.87 15.94
N PHE A 101 -10.20 -11.64 16.46
CA PHE A 101 -9.14 -10.70 16.11
C PHE A 101 -7.75 -11.17 16.59
N ARG A 102 -7.66 -11.78 17.78
CA ARG A 102 -6.39 -12.36 18.28
C ARG A 102 -5.94 -13.54 17.42
N ASP A 103 -6.88 -14.35 16.96
CA ASP A 103 -6.59 -15.49 16.08
C ASP A 103 -6.04 -14.98 14.73
N LEU A 104 -6.67 -13.95 14.13
CA LEU A 104 -6.14 -13.27 12.94
C LEU A 104 -4.75 -12.67 13.19
N ALA A 105 -4.55 -11.99 14.33
CA ALA A 105 -3.24 -11.38 14.65
C ALA A 105 -2.13 -12.43 14.78
N ALA A 106 -2.42 -13.60 15.33
CA ALA A 106 -1.47 -14.71 15.42
C ALA A 106 -1.16 -15.32 14.04
N LEU A 107 -2.15 -15.40 13.15
CA LEU A 107 -1.95 -15.82 11.76
C LEU A 107 -1.02 -14.85 11.00
N ILE A 108 -1.28 -13.55 11.11
CA ILE A 108 -0.43 -12.49 10.51
C ILE A 108 1.01 -12.57 11.04
N GLU A 109 1.19 -12.74 12.36
CA GLU A 109 2.53 -12.88 12.96
C GLU A 109 3.27 -14.12 12.45
N GLY A 110 2.57 -15.25 12.32
CA GLY A 110 3.13 -16.47 11.75
C GLY A 110 3.53 -16.32 10.29
N HIS A 111 2.69 -15.66 9.50
CA HIS A 111 2.93 -15.35 8.10
C HIS A 111 4.22 -14.50 7.93
N PHE A 112 4.30 -13.34 8.60
CA PHE A 112 5.50 -12.49 8.57
C PHE A 112 6.75 -13.21 9.06
N HIS A 113 6.61 -14.09 10.07
CA HIS A 113 7.74 -14.89 10.54
C HIS A 113 8.29 -15.79 9.44
N ARG A 114 7.43 -16.51 8.72
CA ARG A 114 7.83 -17.39 7.61
C ARG A 114 8.46 -16.58 6.48
N GLU A 115 7.87 -15.44 6.12
CA GLU A 115 8.46 -14.59 5.09
C GLU A 115 9.86 -14.12 5.47
N GLU A 116 10.04 -13.55 6.66
CA GLU A 116 11.32 -13.00 7.09
C GLU A 116 12.42 -14.04 7.27
N HIS A 117 12.06 -15.28 7.64
CA HIS A 117 13.02 -16.33 7.98
C HIS A 117 13.20 -17.39 6.90
N GLU A 118 12.29 -17.48 5.93
CA GLU A 118 12.32 -18.47 4.86
C GLU A 118 12.27 -17.82 3.47
N LEU A 119 11.23 -17.04 3.16
CA LEU A 119 11.06 -16.48 1.81
C LEU A 119 12.11 -15.41 1.50
N LEU A 120 12.27 -14.38 2.34
CA LEU A 120 13.19 -13.27 2.07
C LEU A 120 14.66 -13.73 2.00
N PRO A 121 15.15 -14.67 2.85
CA PRO A 121 16.47 -15.24 2.67
C PRO A 121 16.61 -15.99 1.34
N LEU A 122 15.62 -16.82 0.98
CA LEU A 122 15.63 -17.55 -0.28
C LEU A 122 15.61 -16.61 -1.50
N ALA A 123 14.78 -15.57 -1.46
CA ALA A 123 14.68 -14.56 -2.51
C ALA A 123 16.02 -13.83 -2.74
N ARG A 124 16.77 -13.56 -1.66
CA ARG A 124 18.13 -12.96 -1.77
C ARG A 124 19.16 -13.90 -2.41
N GLU A 125 18.95 -15.21 -2.35
CA GLU A 125 19.82 -16.18 -3.01
C GLU A 125 19.46 -16.37 -4.49
N ILE A 126 18.17 -16.24 -4.84
CA ILE A 126 17.66 -16.44 -6.20
C ILE A 126 17.85 -15.20 -7.06
N LEU A 127 17.55 -14.02 -6.51
CA LEU A 127 17.46 -12.78 -7.25
C LEU A 127 18.78 -12.01 -7.25
N ASP A 128 19.17 -11.51 -8.42
CA ASP A 128 20.32 -10.62 -8.54
C ASP A 128 19.98 -9.17 -8.15
N GLU A 129 21.00 -8.32 -8.08
CA GLU A 129 20.85 -6.92 -7.65
C GLU A 129 19.94 -6.09 -8.59
N GLU A 130 19.90 -6.42 -9.88
CA GLU A 130 19.08 -5.72 -10.86
C GLU A 130 17.60 -6.11 -10.69
N GLN A 131 17.31 -7.40 -10.56
CA GLN A 131 15.97 -7.91 -10.25
C GLN A 131 15.44 -7.31 -8.94
N VAL A 132 16.25 -7.29 -7.87
CA VAL A 132 15.86 -6.68 -6.59
C VAL A 132 15.62 -5.18 -6.72
N ARG A 133 16.34 -4.49 -7.61
CA ARG A 133 16.10 -3.07 -7.90
C ARG A 133 14.75 -2.87 -8.59
N GLU A 134 14.39 -3.71 -9.54
CA GLU A 134 13.12 -3.65 -10.28
C GLU A 134 11.93 -3.97 -9.37
N LEU A 135 12.02 -5.05 -8.60
CA LEU A 135 11.02 -5.43 -7.61
C LEU A 135 10.75 -4.33 -6.58
N ARG A 136 11.79 -3.61 -6.14
CA ARG A 136 11.61 -2.45 -5.27
C ARG A 136 10.75 -1.36 -5.91
N HIS A 137 10.93 -1.11 -7.21
CA HIS A 137 10.12 -0.12 -7.91
C HIS A 137 8.67 -0.57 -8.02
N GLU A 138 8.43 -1.84 -8.36
CA GLU A 138 7.09 -2.44 -8.44
C GLU A 138 6.39 -2.43 -7.08
N TYR A 139 7.07 -2.90 -6.02
CA TYR A 139 6.55 -2.88 -4.65
C TYR A 139 6.13 -1.47 -4.21
N VAL A 140 6.98 -0.45 -4.47
CA VAL A 140 6.67 0.94 -4.15
C VAL A 140 5.52 1.47 -5.00
N GLU A 141 5.45 1.10 -6.28
CA GLU A 141 4.38 1.53 -7.18
C GLU A 141 3.03 1.01 -6.67
N GLU A 142 2.89 -0.30 -6.44
CA GLU A 142 1.65 -0.91 -5.96
C GLU A 142 1.23 -0.37 -4.59
N ASN A 143 2.20 -0.22 -3.68
CA ASN A 143 2.00 0.40 -2.37
C ASN A 143 1.48 1.86 -2.50
N THR A 144 2.02 2.63 -3.44
CA THR A 144 1.59 4.02 -3.66
C THR A 144 0.25 4.12 -4.40
N GLU A 145 -0.05 3.21 -5.34
CA GLU A 145 -1.32 3.17 -6.04
C GLU A 145 -2.48 2.88 -5.09
N ALA A 146 -2.31 1.92 -4.18
CA ALA A 146 -3.29 1.62 -3.14
C ALA A 146 -3.58 2.83 -2.24
N LEU A 147 -2.55 3.62 -1.88
CA LEU A 147 -2.71 4.86 -1.11
C LEU A 147 -3.47 5.96 -1.90
N ARG A 148 -3.23 6.07 -3.21
CA ARG A 148 -3.91 7.04 -4.08
C ARG A 148 -5.36 6.69 -4.33
N ALA A 149 -5.69 5.41 -4.48
CA ALA A 149 -7.06 4.94 -4.60
C ALA A 149 -7.91 5.37 -3.38
N ARG A 150 -7.32 5.30 -2.17
CA ARG A 150 -7.93 5.75 -0.91
C ARG A 150 -8.14 7.26 -0.82
N HIS A 151 -7.22 8.07 -1.34
CA HIS A 151 -7.26 9.53 -1.22
C HIS A 151 -8.26 10.22 -2.18
N SER A 152 -9.00 9.47 -2.99
CA SER A 152 -10.06 10.00 -3.87
C SER A 152 -11.40 10.28 -3.15
N GLY A 153 -11.50 10.01 -1.84
CA GLY A 153 -12.78 10.05 -1.11
C GLY A 153 -12.85 10.79 0.25
N TRP A 154 -11.77 11.38 0.79
CA TRP A 154 -11.83 12.07 2.09
C TRP A 154 -11.09 13.42 2.13
N ASP A 155 -11.87 14.49 2.27
CA ASP A 155 -11.43 15.78 2.84
C ASP A 155 -11.14 15.58 4.33
N VAL A 156 -9.87 15.59 4.74
CA VAL A 156 -9.49 15.85 6.15
C VAL A 156 -8.26 16.75 6.20
N THR A 157 -8.53 18.02 6.49
CA THR A 157 -7.55 18.96 7.02
C THR A 157 -7.43 18.80 8.54
N SER A 158 -6.19 18.68 9.01
CA SER A 158 -5.67 18.95 10.36
C SER A 158 -6.30 18.26 11.58
N SER A 159 -5.57 17.29 12.13
CA SER A 159 -5.06 17.33 13.51
C SER A 159 -3.86 16.38 13.67
N GLY A 160 -2.66 16.91 13.51
CA GLY A 160 -1.51 16.55 14.35
C GLY A 160 -0.71 15.26 14.16
N LEU A 161 -0.94 14.40 13.15
CA LEU A 161 -0.17 13.13 13.04
C LEU A 161 0.25 12.70 11.62
N VAL A 162 0.53 13.63 10.69
CA VAL A 162 1.03 13.26 9.35
C VAL A 162 2.50 13.68 9.11
N LEU A 163 3.29 13.79 10.18
CA LEU A 163 4.76 13.83 10.06
C LEU A 163 5.43 12.45 10.29
N GLY A 164 4.66 11.36 10.23
CA GLY A 164 5.13 10.02 10.60
C GLY A 164 5.83 9.21 9.50
N ALA A 165 5.53 9.45 8.21
CA ALA A 165 5.98 8.56 7.14
C ALA A 165 7.47 8.70 6.76
N LEU A 166 8.19 9.69 7.30
CA LEU A 166 9.65 9.80 7.13
C LEU A 166 10.43 9.93 8.46
N VAL A 167 9.74 9.90 9.61
CA VAL A 167 10.38 9.98 10.95
C VAL A 167 10.16 8.70 11.78
N GLY A 168 9.23 7.81 11.38
CA GLY A 168 8.92 6.56 12.12
C GLY A 168 10.02 5.50 12.14
N ALA A 169 10.99 5.55 11.22
CA ALA A 169 12.03 4.51 11.08
C ALA A 169 12.90 4.31 12.32
N ALA A 170 13.09 5.34 13.16
CA ALA A 170 13.87 5.22 14.40
C ALA A 170 13.05 4.75 15.60
N VAL A 171 11.74 4.96 15.60
CA VAL A 171 10.85 4.61 16.74
C VAL A 171 10.34 3.17 16.61
N GLY A 172 9.99 2.73 15.40
CA GLY A 172 9.49 1.37 15.15
C GLY A 172 10.53 0.28 15.45
N ALA A 173 11.78 0.47 15.03
CA ALA A 173 12.85 -0.49 15.30
C ALA A 173 13.17 -0.62 16.81
N LEU A 174 13.06 0.47 17.57
CA LEU A 174 13.24 0.45 19.03
C LEU A 174 12.04 -0.17 19.75
N ALA A 175 10.82 0.05 19.26
CA ALA A 175 9.61 -0.56 19.79
C ALA A 175 9.61 -2.09 19.57
N PHE A 176 9.98 -2.55 18.38
CA PHE A 176 10.12 -3.98 18.05
C PHE A 176 11.23 -4.66 18.88
N ALA A 177 12.40 -4.03 19.03
CA ALA A 177 13.48 -4.55 19.86
C ALA A 177 13.10 -4.62 21.37
N ALA A 178 12.31 -3.65 21.86
CA ALA A 178 11.82 -3.62 23.23
C ALA A 178 10.72 -4.68 23.48
N TRP A 179 9.87 -4.96 22.49
CA TRP A 179 8.89 -6.04 22.52
C TRP A 179 9.58 -7.42 22.50
N ARG A 180 10.54 -7.63 21.58
CA ARG A 180 11.31 -8.88 21.42
C ARG A 180 12.15 -9.26 22.64
N SER A 181 12.63 -8.28 23.41
CA SER A 181 13.43 -8.50 24.63
C SER A 181 12.60 -8.66 25.91
N GLY A 182 11.26 -8.51 25.83
CA GLY A 182 10.38 -8.56 27.00
C GLY A 182 10.50 -7.36 27.94
N ALA A 183 11.22 -6.30 27.55
CA ALA A 183 11.51 -5.12 28.37
C ALA A 183 10.28 -4.24 28.67
N LEU A 184 9.16 -4.48 27.98
CA LEU A 184 7.90 -3.74 28.15
C LEU A 184 6.95 -4.32 29.21
N ARG A 185 7.37 -5.36 29.96
CA ARG A 185 6.53 -6.00 30.98
C ARG A 185 6.20 -5.10 32.19
N ASP A 186 7.00 -4.07 32.48
CA ASP A 186 6.89 -3.24 33.70
C ASP A 186 6.43 -1.78 33.50
N LEU A 187 6.10 -1.32 32.28
CA LEU A 187 5.73 0.09 32.03
C LEU A 187 4.24 0.43 32.30
N THR A 188 3.54 -0.35 33.12
CA THR A 188 2.10 -0.17 33.40
C THR A 188 1.75 0.93 34.41
N ALA A 189 2.65 1.88 34.71
CA ALA A 189 2.34 2.94 35.66
C ALA A 189 2.89 4.33 35.25
N ARG A 190 2.18 5.03 34.36
CA ARG A 190 1.87 6.49 34.38
C ARG A 190 1.33 6.97 33.03
N SER A 191 0.29 7.81 33.04
CA SER A 191 -0.42 8.25 31.84
C SER A 191 0.20 9.47 31.13
N PRO A 192 0.01 9.65 29.81
CA PRO A 192 0.76 10.61 28.98
C PRO A 192 0.23 12.06 29.02
N THR A 193 -0.83 12.35 29.77
CA THR A 193 -1.56 13.64 29.68
C THR A 193 -0.84 14.82 30.35
N GLN A 194 0.27 14.61 31.06
CA GLN A 194 1.00 15.68 31.75
C GLN A 194 2.19 16.26 30.98
N LEU A 195 2.59 15.69 29.85
CA LEU A 195 3.83 16.08 29.15
C LEU A 195 3.64 17.02 27.94
N LEU A 196 2.39 17.29 27.53
CA LEU A 196 2.08 17.97 26.25
C LEU A 196 1.48 19.38 26.37
N LEU A 197 1.54 19.99 27.56
CA LEU A 197 1.16 21.39 27.79
C LEU A 197 2.37 22.22 28.19
N SER A 198 3.32 22.40 27.28
CA SER A 198 4.17 23.58 27.32
C SER A 198 4.74 23.88 25.94
N ARG A 199 4.39 25.07 25.43
CA ARG A 199 5.01 25.84 24.32
C ARG A 199 4.39 25.71 22.92
N ALA A 200 3.31 26.48 22.71
CA ALA A 200 3.09 27.25 21.46
C ALA A 200 3.80 28.63 21.62
N PRO A 201 4.05 29.48 20.58
CA PRO A 201 3.27 29.64 19.34
C PRO A 201 4.07 29.91 18.03
N VAL A 202 3.39 29.90 16.88
CA VAL A 202 3.33 30.95 15.82
C VAL A 202 2.65 30.34 14.59
N LEU A 203 1.37 30.63 14.44
CA LEU A 203 0.59 30.48 13.21
C LEU A 203 0.23 31.91 12.77
N ASP A 204 0.99 32.49 11.84
CA ASP A 204 0.49 33.60 11.00
C ASP A 204 1.41 33.88 9.80
N ARG A 205 1.31 33.05 8.74
CA ARG A 205 1.52 33.43 7.34
C ARG A 205 1.38 32.21 6.43
N ILE A 206 0.98 32.44 5.20
CA ILE A 206 0.77 31.46 4.10
C ILE A 206 -0.69 30.96 3.99
N SER A 207 -1.65 31.86 4.21
CA SER A 207 -2.85 31.92 3.38
C SER A 207 -2.51 32.58 2.05
N ARG A 208 -2.06 31.79 1.06
CA ARG A 208 -2.19 32.05 -0.41
C ARG A 208 -1.37 31.02 -1.19
N ARG A 209 -2.04 30.32 -2.13
CA ARG A 209 -1.58 29.22 -3.01
C ARG A 209 -1.64 27.83 -2.40
N PHE A 210 -2.75 27.11 -2.54
CA PHE A 210 -2.73 25.67 -2.88
C PHE A 210 -4.09 25.24 -3.43
N GLY A 211 -4.09 24.92 -4.72
CA GLY A 211 -5.18 24.24 -5.43
C GLY A 211 -4.59 23.70 -6.72
N ARG A 212 -4.20 22.41 -6.76
CA ARG A 212 -3.62 21.76 -7.97
C ARG A 212 -3.42 20.22 -7.92
N GLY A 213 -4.22 19.47 -7.18
CA GLY A 213 -4.07 17.99 -7.09
C GLY A 213 -5.01 17.19 -8.01
N GLN A 214 -6.23 17.68 -8.24
CA GLN A 214 -7.23 17.02 -9.10
C GLN A 214 -7.06 17.34 -10.60
N THR A 215 -6.05 18.14 -10.94
CA THR A 215 -5.95 18.79 -12.24
C THR A 215 -5.23 17.93 -13.27
N THR A 216 -4.24 17.13 -12.90
CA THR A 216 -3.30 16.53 -13.87
C THR A 216 -3.90 15.41 -14.75
N THR A 217 -4.60 14.40 -14.19
CA THR A 217 -5.20 13.33 -15.03
C THR A 217 -6.25 13.91 -15.98
N SER A 218 -7.13 14.78 -15.48
CA SER A 218 -8.12 15.49 -16.30
C SER A 218 -7.46 16.40 -17.35
N GLN A 219 -6.36 17.08 -17.00
CA GLN A 219 -5.62 17.97 -17.87
C GLN A 219 -4.99 17.25 -19.08
N TYR A 220 -4.42 16.05 -18.88
CA TYR A 220 -3.73 15.32 -19.95
C TYR A 220 -4.59 14.30 -20.67
N ARG A 221 -5.78 13.96 -20.15
CA ARG A 221 -6.65 12.94 -20.72
C ARG A 221 -6.98 13.18 -22.20
N ALA A 222 -7.43 14.38 -22.55
CA ALA A 222 -7.81 14.71 -23.93
C ALA A 222 -6.60 14.70 -24.88
N GLU A 223 -5.40 15.00 -24.37
CA GLU A 223 -4.16 14.96 -25.14
C GLU A 223 -3.69 13.52 -25.38
N VAL A 224 -3.66 12.70 -24.33
CA VAL A 224 -3.30 11.28 -24.40
C VAL A 224 -4.28 10.50 -25.28
N LEU A 225 -5.59 10.73 -25.14
CA LEU A 225 -6.60 10.08 -25.98
C LEU A 225 -6.45 10.45 -27.46
N ARG A 226 -6.12 11.71 -27.78
CA ARG A 226 -5.86 12.15 -29.16
C ARG A 226 -4.58 11.54 -29.73
N ASP A 227 -3.49 11.47 -28.97
CA ASP A 227 -2.26 10.79 -29.41
C ASP A 227 -2.52 9.31 -29.71
N ILE A 228 -3.25 8.63 -28.82
CA ILE A 228 -3.65 7.24 -29.00
C ILE A 228 -4.56 7.07 -30.24
N ALA A 229 -5.48 8.01 -30.50
CA ALA A 229 -6.43 7.93 -31.62
C ALA A 229 -5.78 8.04 -33.00
N GLN A 230 -4.63 8.70 -33.10
CA GLN A 230 -3.84 8.80 -34.32
C GLN A 230 -3.17 7.47 -34.69
N ARG A 231 -3.22 6.46 -33.81
CA ARG A 231 -2.52 5.18 -33.95
C ARG A 231 -3.47 4.01 -33.71
N THR A 232 -3.16 2.87 -34.32
CA THR A 232 -3.94 1.65 -34.08
C THR A 232 -3.52 0.97 -32.78
N ARG A 233 -2.23 1.08 -32.42
CA ARG A 233 -1.60 0.44 -31.26
C ARG A 233 -0.30 1.20 -30.88
N THR A 234 -0.02 1.43 -29.60
CA THR A 234 1.18 2.14 -29.10
C THR A 234 1.54 1.66 -27.69
N SER A 235 2.81 1.74 -27.25
CA SER A 235 3.17 1.47 -25.84
C SER A 235 2.93 2.69 -24.94
N ALA A 236 2.78 2.47 -23.63
CA ALA A 236 2.68 3.54 -22.63
C ALA A 236 3.98 4.36 -22.56
N GLN A 237 5.14 3.71 -22.72
CA GLN A 237 6.46 4.34 -22.79
C GLN A 237 6.58 5.30 -23.98
N ASP A 238 6.05 4.89 -25.13
CA ASP A 238 5.99 5.69 -26.34
C ASP A 238 5.11 6.94 -26.19
N ILE A 239 3.94 6.79 -25.54
CA ILE A 239 3.04 7.91 -25.23
C ILE A 239 3.74 8.90 -24.28
N SER A 240 4.38 8.38 -23.23
CA SER A 240 5.14 9.18 -22.25
C SER A 240 6.24 9.98 -22.93
N SER A 241 7.02 9.34 -23.81
CA SER A 241 8.12 9.95 -24.53
C SER A 241 7.66 11.05 -25.49
N ARG A 242 6.59 10.81 -26.26
CA ARG A 242 6.05 11.78 -27.23
C ARG A 242 5.43 13.00 -26.56
N LEU A 243 4.62 12.77 -25.54
CA LEU A 243 3.90 13.84 -24.84
C LEU A 243 4.75 14.47 -23.72
N ARG A 244 5.98 13.97 -23.51
CA ARG A 244 6.90 14.39 -22.44
C ARG A 244 6.23 14.37 -21.07
N LEU A 245 5.41 13.35 -20.84
CA LEU A 245 4.72 13.11 -19.58
C LEU A 245 5.53 12.15 -18.72
N PRO A 246 5.57 12.31 -17.39
CA PRO A 246 6.10 11.29 -16.50
C PRO A 246 5.40 9.95 -16.74
N ILE A 247 6.15 8.86 -16.78
CA ILE A 247 5.62 7.54 -17.15
C ILE A 247 4.44 7.10 -16.27
N GLY A 248 4.50 7.37 -14.96
CA GLY A 248 3.39 7.10 -14.04
C GLY A 248 2.13 7.95 -14.32
N THR A 249 2.28 9.19 -14.79
CA THR A 249 1.15 10.01 -15.26
C THR A 249 0.52 9.39 -16.50
N THR A 250 1.35 8.87 -17.42
CA THR A 250 0.87 8.19 -18.62
C THR A 250 0.10 6.91 -18.27
N TYR A 251 0.61 6.08 -17.35
CA TYR A 251 -0.10 4.90 -16.85
C TYR A 251 -1.43 5.26 -16.19
N ALA A 252 -1.45 6.27 -15.32
CA ALA A 252 -2.67 6.72 -14.65
C ALA A 252 -3.75 7.20 -15.64
N VAL A 253 -3.35 7.94 -16.69
CA VAL A 253 -4.28 8.39 -17.74
C VAL A 253 -4.75 7.22 -18.60
N VAL A 254 -3.86 6.29 -18.98
CA VAL A 254 -4.23 5.09 -19.75
C VAL A 254 -5.22 4.22 -18.97
N ALA A 255 -4.99 3.99 -17.68
CA ALA A 255 -5.89 3.25 -16.81
C ALA A 255 -7.26 3.95 -16.68
N ASP A 256 -7.29 5.29 -16.61
CA ASP A 256 -8.54 6.06 -16.61
C ASP A 256 -9.33 5.91 -17.91
N LEU A 257 -8.65 6.00 -19.06
CA LEU A 257 -9.26 5.80 -20.37
C LEU A 257 -9.76 4.35 -20.55
N GLU A 258 -9.05 3.37 -19.99
CA GLU A 258 -9.42 1.96 -20.02
C GLU A 258 -10.67 1.68 -19.17
N ARG A 259 -10.74 2.22 -17.95
CA ARG A 259 -11.96 2.14 -17.11
C ARG A 259 -13.21 2.71 -17.81
N GLN A 260 -13.02 3.66 -18.72
CA GLN A 260 -14.11 4.27 -19.49
C GLN A 260 -14.39 3.57 -20.82
N GLY A 261 -13.65 2.50 -21.12
CA GLY A 261 -13.78 1.72 -22.35
C GLY A 261 -13.33 2.48 -23.60
N LEU A 262 -12.49 3.51 -23.45
CA LEU A 262 -11.96 4.32 -24.57
C LEU A 262 -10.70 3.70 -25.17
N VAL A 263 -9.96 2.96 -24.36
CA VAL A 263 -8.80 2.17 -24.79
C VAL A 263 -8.86 0.78 -24.18
N ARG A 264 -8.07 -0.14 -24.74
CA ARG A 264 -7.75 -1.44 -24.15
C ARG A 264 -6.25 -1.56 -24.02
N SER A 265 -5.77 -2.10 -22.91
CA SER A 265 -4.36 -2.36 -22.72
C SER A 265 -4.06 -3.85 -22.64
N THR A 266 -2.86 -4.25 -23.03
CA THR A 266 -2.35 -5.62 -22.93
C THR A 266 -0.90 -5.55 -22.51
N ARG A 267 -0.54 -6.33 -21.48
CA ARG A 267 0.86 -6.53 -21.09
C ARG A 267 1.51 -7.43 -22.13
N GLN A 268 2.55 -6.94 -22.81
CA GLN A 268 3.33 -7.77 -23.73
C GLN A 268 4.57 -8.27 -23.00
N GLN A 269 4.70 -9.60 -22.89
CA GLN A 269 5.91 -10.23 -22.37
C GLN A 269 7.02 -10.16 -23.43
N GLY A 270 8.16 -9.61 -23.03
CA GLY A 270 9.36 -9.37 -23.84
C GLY A 270 10.48 -8.86 -22.92
N PRO A 271 11.69 -8.61 -23.45
CA PRO A 271 12.85 -8.17 -22.64
C PRO A 271 12.64 -6.80 -21.96
N VAL A 272 11.62 -6.05 -22.35
CA VAL A 272 11.07 -4.90 -21.62
C VAL A 272 9.57 -5.15 -21.46
N ARG A 273 9.07 -5.25 -20.22
CA ARG A 273 7.62 -5.39 -19.94
C ARG A 273 6.91 -4.10 -20.37
N GLU A 274 6.35 -4.08 -21.59
CA GLU A 274 5.62 -2.91 -22.13
C GLU A 274 4.09 -3.09 -22.06
N ARG A 275 3.38 -2.03 -21.67
CA ARG A 275 1.91 -1.98 -21.72
C ARG A 275 1.49 -1.42 -23.06
N ILE A 276 0.93 -2.27 -23.90
CA ILE A 276 0.48 -1.87 -25.22
C ILE A 276 -0.98 -1.43 -25.17
N VAL A 277 -1.25 -0.23 -25.65
CA VAL A 277 -2.54 0.45 -25.62
C VAL A 277 -3.11 0.51 -27.04
N ALA A 278 -4.37 0.13 -27.18
CA ALA A 278 -5.13 0.17 -28.43
C ALA A 278 -6.43 0.96 -28.24
N ILE A 279 -6.76 1.83 -29.19
CA ILE A 279 -7.99 2.62 -29.11
C ILE A 279 -9.24 1.81 -29.45
N THR A 280 -10.34 2.03 -28.73
CA THR A 280 -11.64 1.45 -29.05
C THR A 280 -12.41 2.31 -30.07
N PRO A 281 -13.44 1.79 -30.76
CA PRO A 281 -14.31 2.60 -31.60
C PRO A 281 -14.93 3.79 -30.85
N ARG A 282 -15.31 3.57 -29.58
CA ARG A 282 -15.83 4.62 -28.69
C ARG A 282 -14.78 5.67 -28.37
N GLY A 283 -13.56 5.26 -28.00
CA GLY A 283 -12.45 6.19 -27.76
C GLY A 283 -12.10 7.00 -28.99
N ARG A 284 -12.18 6.42 -30.19
CA ARG A 284 -11.94 7.12 -31.45
C ARG A 284 -13.00 8.20 -31.72
N GLN A 285 -14.26 7.95 -31.38
CA GLN A 285 -15.32 8.96 -31.48
C GLN A 285 -15.12 10.08 -30.46
N GLU A 286 -14.78 9.74 -29.22
CA GLU A 286 -14.54 10.72 -28.15
C GLU A 286 -13.30 11.59 -28.43
N ALA A 287 -12.28 11.06 -29.13
CA ALA A 287 -11.11 11.82 -29.52
C ALA A 287 -11.37 12.89 -30.61
N LEU A 288 -12.53 12.86 -31.27
CA LEU A 288 -12.93 13.83 -32.31
C LEU A 288 -13.70 15.03 -31.74
N HIS A 289 -14.05 14.98 -30.46
CA HIS A 289 -14.79 16.02 -29.74
C HIS A 289 -13.88 16.76 -28.75
#